data_AF-A0A3D3BT86-F1
#
_entry.id   AF-A0A3D3BT86-F1
#
_cell.length_a   1.000
_cell.length_b   1.000
_cell.length_c   1.000
_cell.angle_alpha   90.00
_cell.angle_beta   90.00
_cell.angle_gamma   90.00
#
_symmetry.space_group_name_H-M   'P 1'
#
loop_
_entity.id
_entity.type
_entity.pdbx_description
1 polymer ?
#
loop_
_entity_poly.entity_id
_entity_poly.type
_entity_poly.pdbx_seq_one_letter_code
_entity_poly.pdbx_strand_id
1 'polypeptide(L)'
;MSRPRLFKLPLFAITVLVLLTACSTEETVITAGTNFADASDAQLSLRAISTKPWLVTGGDVLIELRITENLSAQTLSLKLNDLDVSTQLVRVSSQLQQILLSDLPLGDSVLRAELSGGLTQQLRLTNYPISGPIISGEHETPFFCQASDFITVTGAPLGPSTNSSCYVPTQVDYVYWAADEEIFKPYVLAFDRLPPTDVAQVFDESGDSIPFIVRVETGVVNRAIYEIAILHDPAEPAPTPWVTSAGWNGKLVYTHGGGCRSGWYQQGTSTGGVLREGLLARGYALVSSSLNVFGQNCNDLLASETHIMVKERFIEHYGEPVYTIATGVSGGSYQSHQTADNYPGVFDGIIVGLSFPDVTSATIFTLADARLLHHYFNDVAPDTFSEEEQRLVSGFGVRDSIANLARGAARLDPIFEPSAELEQQGGEVSVTALEALRYDSINQNGVRATVYDHTANVYGMVPGTRIALRPLDNLGVQYGLAALNDGRITVRQFLDLNRDIGGFDRDLN
;
A
#
# COMPACT_ATOMS: atom_id res chain seq x y z
N MET A 1 -7.34 -51.90 -64.50
CA MET A 1 -7.09 -52.54 -63.18
C MET A 1 -7.27 -51.47 -62.11
N SER A 2 -8.50 -51.18 -61.68
CA SER A 2 -9.22 -51.73 -60.52
C SER A 2 -8.62 -51.35 -59.14
N ARG A 3 -9.35 -50.43 -58.50
CA ARG A 3 -9.47 -50.06 -57.05
C ARG A 3 -8.51 -49.03 -56.44
N PRO A 4 -9.05 -47.93 -55.87
CA PRO A 4 -8.43 -47.24 -54.75
C PRO A 4 -8.81 -47.93 -53.43
N ARG A 5 -7.85 -48.08 -52.50
CA ARG A 5 -8.11 -48.54 -51.12
C ARG A 5 -8.19 -47.33 -50.20
N LEU A 6 -9.35 -47.16 -49.57
CA LEU A 6 -9.52 -46.33 -48.37
C LEU A 6 -8.63 -46.89 -47.25
N PHE A 7 -7.82 -46.02 -46.62
CA PHE A 7 -7.32 -46.25 -45.28
C PHE A 7 -8.17 -45.47 -44.28
N LYS A 8 -8.76 -46.23 -43.35
CA LYS A 8 -9.55 -45.77 -42.22
C LYS A 8 -8.62 -45.16 -41.18
N LEU A 9 -8.88 -43.92 -40.75
CA LEU A 9 -8.34 -43.40 -39.49
C LEU A 9 -9.07 -44.06 -38.31
N PRO A 10 -8.38 -44.47 -37.24
CA PRO A 10 -9.03 -45.05 -36.07
C PRO A 10 -9.69 -43.94 -35.24
N LEU A 11 -10.97 -44.16 -34.98
CA LEU A 11 -11.86 -43.41 -34.10
C LEU A 11 -11.45 -43.66 -32.63
N PHE A 12 -10.31 -43.12 -32.18
CA PHE A 12 -9.82 -43.29 -30.80
C PHE A 12 -9.13 -42.05 -30.21
N ALA A 13 -9.43 -40.86 -30.77
CA ALA A 13 -8.88 -39.58 -30.29
C ALA A 13 -9.95 -38.55 -29.88
N ILE A 14 -11.23 -38.92 -29.86
CA ILE A 14 -12.33 -37.99 -29.55
C ILE A 14 -12.93 -38.21 -28.14
N THR A 15 -12.60 -39.31 -27.46
CA THR A 15 -13.25 -39.67 -26.18
C THR A 15 -12.50 -39.23 -24.91
N VAL A 16 -11.31 -38.63 -25.02
CA VAL A 16 -10.55 -38.13 -23.85
C VAL A 16 -10.70 -36.62 -23.66
N LEU A 17 -11.27 -35.90 -24.63
CA LEU A 17 -11.49 -34.45 -24.52
C LEU A 17 -12.80 -34.06 -23.79
N VAL A 18 -13.61 -35.03 -23.34
CA VAL A 18 -14.94 -34.80 -22.75
C VAL A 18 -14.96 -34.98 -21.22
N LEU A 19 -13.84 -35.35 -20.59
CA LEU A 19 -13.77 -35.59 -19.14
C LEU A 19 -12.99 -34.52 -18.34
N LEU A 20 -12.61 -33.40 -18.97
CA LEU A 20 -11.95 -32.26 -18.29
C LEU A 20 -12.85 -31.04 -18.07
N THR A 21 -14.14 -31.11 -18.40
CA THR A 21 -15.09 -29.99 -18.23
C THR A 21 -16.01 -30.14 -17.01
N ALA A 22 -15.68 -31.01 -16.05
CA ALA A 22 -16.53 -31.28 -14.88
C ALA A 22 -15.76 -31.13 -13.55
N CYS A 23 -15.12 -29.97 -13.36
CA CYS A 23 -14.74 -29.40 -12.06
C CYS A 23 -14.51 -27.89 -12.24
N SER A 24 -15.53 -27.19 -12.74
CA SER A 24 -15.62 -25.73 -12.70
C SER A 24 -16.94 -25.44 -12.01
N THR A 25 -16.91 -25.24 -10.70
CA THR A 25 -18.04 -24.64 -10.00
C THR A 25 -18.27 -23.27 -10.61
N GLU A 26 -19.43 -23.05 -11.24
CA GLU A 26 -19.88 -21.76 -11.79
C GLU A 26 -20.16 -20.70 -10.70
N GLU A 27 -19.39 -20.69 -9.61
CA GLU A 27 -19.29 -19.49 -8.79
C GLU A 27 -18.19 -18.62 -9.41
N THR A 28 -18.63 -17.67 -10.23
CA THR A 28 -17.80 -16.51 -10.56
C THR A 28 -17.46 -15.78 -9.27
N VAL A 29 -16.25 -16.00 -8.73
CA VAL A 29 -15.67 -15.06 -7.78
C VAL A 29 -15.34 -13.80 -8.57
N ILE A 30 -16.13 -12.75 -8.36
CA ILE A 30 -15.97 -11.45 -9.01
C ILE A 30 -14.75 -10.77 -8.36
N THR A 31 -13.56 -10.94 -8.95
CA THR A 31 -12.31 -10.30 -8.49
C THR A 31 -11.89 -9.08 -9.32
N ALA A 32 -12.70 -8.68 -10.30
CA ALA A 32 -12.54 -7.37 -10.94
C ALA A 32 -13.77 -6.53 -10.59
N GLY A 33 -13.52 -5.35 -10.01
CA GLY A 33 -14.52 -4.34 -9.71
C GLY A 33 -15.31 -3.97 -10.94
N THR A 34 -16.38 -4.72 -11.20
CA THR A 34 -17.54 -4.22 -11.90
C THR A 34 -18.09 -3.13 -10.99
N ASN A 35 -18.02 -1.89 -11.45
CA ASN A 35 -18.82 -0.80 -10.92
C ASN A 35 -20.29 -1.21 -11.05
N PHE A 36 -20.80 -1.97 -10.08
CA PHE A 36 -22.22 -2.23 -9.93
C PHE A 36 -22.86 -0.99 -9.33
N ALA A 37 -23.01 0.00 -10.20
CA ALA A 37 -24.21 0.78 -10.45
C ALA A 37 -23.75 2.03 -11.21
N ASP A 38 -24.01 2.07 -12.52
CA ASP A 38 -24.49 3.33 -13.08
C ASP A 38 -25.78 3.68 -12.30
N ALA A 39 -25.61 4.38 -11.18
CA ALA A 39 -26.67 4.89 -10.34
C ALA A 39 -27.31 6.13 -11.00
N SER A 40 -27.62 6.06 -12.29
CA SER A 40 -28.24 7.17 -13.01
C SER A 40 -29.78 7.10 -13.01
N ASP A 41 -30.37 5.96 -12.64
CA ASP A 41 -31.85 5.75 -12.69
C ASP A 41 -32.49 5.33 -11.35
N ALA A 42 -31.71 5.22 -10.26
CA ALA A 42 -32.25 4.87 -8.95
C ALA A 42 -32.89 6.10 -8.26
N GLN A 43 -34.19 6.00 -7.96
CA GLN A 43 -34.95 7.04 -7.25
C GLN A 43 -34.45 7.28 -5.80
N LEU A 44 -33.83 6.26 -5.20
CA LEU A 44 -33.16 6.27 -3.90
C LEU A 44 -31.88 5.44 -4.03
N SER A 45 -30.71 6.01 -3.70
CA SER A 45 -29.43 5.29 -3.71
C SER A 45 -28.72 5.39 -2.36
N LEU A 46 -28.07 4.29 -1.96
CA LEU A 46 -27.20 4.18 -0.80
C LEU A 46 -25.76 3.92 -1.26
N ARG A 47 -24.79 4.69 -0.76
CA ARG A 47 -23.37 4.53 -1.10
C ARG A 47 -22.51 4.70 0.15
N ALA A 48 -21.60 3.75 0.40
CA ALA A 48 -20.51 3.98 1.34
C ALA A 48 -19.46 4.89 0.68
N ILE A 49 -19.10 5.97 1.37
CA ILE A 49 -18.24 7.04 0.86
C ILE A 49 -16.81 6.87 1.36
N SER A 50 -16.63 6.57 2.65
CA SER A 50 -15.29 6.49 3.24
C SER A 50 -14.49 5.30 2.71
N THR A 51 -15.16 4.20 2.40
CA THR A 51 -14.55 3.01 1.82
C THR A 51 -15.56 2.19 1.02
N LYS A 52 -15.10 1.10 0.38
CA LYS A 52 -16.01 0.11 -0.19
C LYS A 52 -16.81 -0.54 0.95
N PRO A 53 -18.11 -0.83 0.75
CA PRO A 53 -18.97 -1.29 1.84
C PRO A 53 -18.53 -2.62 2.47
N TRP A 54 -17.72 -3.43 1.79
CA TRP A 54 -17.15 -4.68 2.32
C TRP A 54 -15.73 -4.53 2.90
N LEU A 55 -15.23 -3.30 3.07
CA LEU A 55 -13.88 -3.00 3.58
C LEU A 55 -13.93 -2.01 4.76
N VAL A 56 -15.05 -1.94 5.49
CA VAL A 56 -15.22 -0.99 6.60
C VAL A 56 -14.27 -1.33 7.73
N THR A 57 -13.59 -0.34 8.33
CA THR A 57 -12.69 -0.57 9.46
C THR A 57 -12.94 0.32 10.65
N GLY A 58 -12.67 -0.23 11.84
CA GLY A 58 -12.73 0.55 13.08
C GLY A 58 -14.13 0.86 13.58
N GLY A 59 -15.18 0.39 12.90
CA GLY A 59 -16.57 0.57 13.31
C GLY A 59 -17.21 1.86 12.82
N ASP A 60 -16.51 2.67 12.04
CA ASP A 60 -17.03 3.91 11.48
C ASP A 60 -17.22 3.77 9.96
N VAL A 61 -18.25 4.42 9.39
CA VAL A 61 -18.40 4.53 7.93
C VAL A 61 -19.26 5.72 7.55
N LEU A 62 -18.79 6.55 6.62
CA LEU A 62 -19.57 7.64 6.07
C LEU A 62 -20.47 7.14 4.93
N ILE A 63 -21.78 7.33 5.04
CA ILE A 63 -22.77 6.89 4.05
C ILE A 63 -23.43 8.08 3.37
N GLU A 64 -23.62 7.97 2.06
CA GLU A 64 -24.40 8.85 1.21
C GLU A 64 -25.78 8.27 0.92
N LEU A 65 -26.79 9.13 0.99
CA LEU A 65 -28.14 8.85 0.56
C LEU A 65 -28.56 9.90 -0.46
N ARG A 66 -28.82 9.48 -1.70
CA ARG A 66 -29.35 10.36 -2.75
C ARG A 66 -30.79 9.98 -3.09
N ILE A 67 -31.62 11.00 -3.23
CA ILE A 67 -33.04 10.89 -3.55
C ILE A 67 -33.32 11.81 -4.74
N THR A 68 -34.10 11.34 -5.72
CA THR A 68 -34.51 12.18 -6.86
C THR A 68 -35.38 13.37 -6.42
N GLU A 69 -35.35 14.47 -7.17
CA GLU A 69 -36.00 15.74 -6.76
C GLU A 69 -37.49 15.60 -6.47
N ASN A 70 -38.19 14.81 -7.26
CA ASN A 70 -39.62 14.52 -7.11
C ASN A 70 -39.98 13.81 -5.79
N LEU A 71 -39.00 13.24 -5.08
CA LEU A 71 -39.20 12.48 -3.84
C LEU A 71 -38.55 13.15 -2.62
N SER A 72 -37.86 14.29 -2.78
CA SER A 72 -37.11 14.95 -1.70
C SER A 72 -37.96 15.52 -0.55
N ALA A 73 -39.28 15.58 -0.75
CA ALA A 73 -40.26 15.99 0.26
C ALA A 73 -40.76 14.81 1.12
N GLN A 74 -40.45 13.57 0.74
CA GLN A 74 -40.84 12.39 1.49
C GLN A 74 -39.96 12.20 2.73
N THR A 75 -40.53 11.61 3.77
CA THR A 75 -39.79 11.29 4.99
C THR A 75 -38.92 10.05 4.73
N LEU A 76 -37.64 10.14 5.06
CA LEU A 76 -36.67 9.04 4.99
C LEU A 76 -36.52 8.40 6.36
N SER A 77 -36.62 7.08 6.39
CA SER A 77 -36.30 6.21 7.52
C SER A 77 -35.03 5.43 7.19
N LEU A 78 -34.10 5.34 8.13
CA LEU A 78 -32.83 4.63 7.99
C LEU A 78 -32.63 3.70 9.20
N LYS A 79 -32.39 2.42 8.93
CA LYS A 79 -32.18 1.40 9.96
C LYS A 79 -30.88 0.64 9.75
N LEU A 80 -30.08 0.51 10.81
CA LEU A 80 -28.90 -0.35 10.87
C LEU A 80 -29.23 -1.58 11.71
N ASN A 81 -29.25 -2.77 11.12
CA ASN A 81 -29.64 -4.02 11.82
C ASN A 81 -30.96 -3.86 12.61
N ASP A 82 -31.96 -3.26 11.97
CA ASP A 82 -33.28 -2.91 12.53
C ASP A 82 -33.31 -1.80 13.59
N LEU A 83 -32.16 -1.28 14.04
CA LEU A 83 -32.08 -0.08 14.89
C LEU A 83 -32.26 1.19 14.05
N ASP A 84 -33.18 2.06 14.44
CA ASP A 84 -33.41 3.34 13.77
C ASP A 84 -32.26 4.32 14.04
N VAL A 85 -31.61 4.77 12.96
CA VAL A 85 -30.51 5.74 12.95
C VAL A 85 -30.88 7.02 12.21
N SER A 86 -32.17 7.21 11.86
CA SER A 86 -32.64 8.33 11.04
C SER A 86 -32.36 9.71 11.66
N THR A 87 -32.27 9.80 12.99
CA THR A 87 -32.03 11.06 13.70
C THR A 87 -30.60 11.58 13.53
N GLN A 88 -29.68 10.76 13.03
CA GLN A 88 -28.28 11.12 12.79
C GLN A 88 -28.04 11.62 11.36
N LEU A 89 -29.07 11.60 10.50
CA LEU A 89 -28.98 12.07 9.12
C LEU A 89 -28.72 13.59 9.06
N VAL A 90 -27.66 13.96 8.34
CA VAL A 90 -27.32 15.33 8.01
C VAL A 90 -27.78 15.64 6.60
N ARG A 91 -28.62 16.66 6.45
CA ARG A 91 -29.08 17.12 5.15
C ARG A 91 -28.03 18.03 4.51
N VAL A 92 -27.40 17.57 3.45
CA VAL A 92 -26.38 18.32 2.69
C VAL A 92 -27.03 19.18 1.60
N SER A 93 -28.08 18.66 0.95
CA SER A 93 -28.87 19.41 -0.04
C SER A 93 -30.34 18.95 -0.07
N SER A 94 -31.12 19.43 -1.04
CA SER A 94 -32.49 18.94 -1.24
C SER A 94 -32.52 17.44 -1.53
N GLN A 95 -31.55 16.93 -2.28
CA GLN A 95 -31.47 15.55 -2.79
C GLN A 95 -30.46 14.67 -2.05
N LEU A 96 -29.56 15.27 -1.26
CA LEU A 96 -28.42 14.60 -0.65
C LEU A 96 -28.52 14.66 0.88
N GLN A 97 -28.46 13.49 1.50
CA GLN A 97 -28.28 13.32 2.93
C GLN A 97 -27.08 12.42 3.19
N GLN A 98 -26.43 12.61 4.34
CA GLN A 98 -25.30 11.82 4.76
C GLN A 98 -25.43 11.43 6.23
N ILE A 99 -24.73 10.38 6.62
CA ILE A 99 -24.64 9.92 8.01
C ILE A 99 -23.26 9.30 8.22
N LEU A 100 -22.59 9.69 9.29
CA LEU A 100 -21.44 8.95 9.81
C LEU A 100 -22.01 7.92 10.78
N LEU A 101 -22.01 6.66 10.37
CA LEU A 101 -22.34 5.57 11.28
C LEU A 101 -21.09 5.27 12.12
N SER A 102 -21.30 5.00 13.40
CA SER A 102 -20.25 4.62 14.35
C SER A 102 -20.66 3.39 15.16
N ASP A 103 -19.68 2.79 15.82
CA ASP A 103 -19.84 1.58 16.63
C ASP A 103 -20.46 0.39 15.86
N LEU A 104 -20.15 0.26 14.57
CA LEU A 104 -20.58 -0.91 13.79
C LEU A 104 -20.02 -2.19 14.43
N PRO A 105 -20.85 -3.22 14.64
CA PRO A 105 -20.35 -4.51 15.10
C PRO A 105 -19.41 -5.12 14.05
N LEU A 106 -18.43 -5.88 14.50
CA LEU A 106 -17.54 -6.63 13.61
C LEU A 106 -18.35 -7.63 12.75
N GLY A 107 -17.92 -7.79 11.50
CA GLY A 107 -18.61 -8.61 10.50
C GLY A 107 -19.73 -7.87 9.79
N ASP A 108 -20.72 -8.63 9.35
CA ASP A 108 -21.78 -8.10 8.49
C ASP A 108 -22.84 -7.29 9.24
N SER A 109 -23.23 -6.16 8.66
CA SER A 109 -24.38 -5.35 9.01
C SER A 109 -25.22 -5.01 7.78
N VAL A 110 -26.51 -4.73 7.97
CA VAL A 110 -27.40 -4.31 6.89
C VAL A 110 -27.97 -2.94 7.22
N LEU A 111 -27.69 -1.98 6.33
CA LEU A 111 -28.29 -0.66 6.34
C LEU A 111 -29.48 -0.64 5.38
N ARG A 112 -30.65 -0.24 5.87
CA ARG A 112 -31.90 -0.17 5.09
C ARG A 112 -32.45 1.24 5.10
N ALA A 113 -32.60 1.85 3.93
CA ALA A 113 -33.26 3.12 3.73
C ALA A 113 -34.68 2.89 3.17
N GLU A 114 -35.67 3.60 3.72
CA GLU A 114 -37.07 3.49 3.34
C GLU A 114 -37.70 4.89 3.26
N LEU A 115 -38.33 5.21 2.13
CA LEU A 115 -39.12 6.44 1.96
C LEU A 115 -40.58 6.17 2.30
N SER A 116 -41.29 7.18 2.81
CA SER A 116 -42.72 7.09 3.15
C SER A 116 -43.64 6.62 2.01
N GLY A 117 -43.21 6.72 0.74
CA GLY A 117 -43.91 6.20 -0.44
C GLY A 117 -43.67 4.71 -0.74
N GLY A 118 -42.95 3.98 0.14
CA GLY A 118 -42.70 2.52 0.03
C GLY A 118 -41.44 2.13 -0.73
N LEU A 119 -40.68 3.10 -1.26
CA LEU A 119 -39.38 2.83 -1.89
C LEU A 119 -38.35 2.44 -0.83
N THR A 120 -37.67 1.33 -1.04
CA THR A 120 -36.68 0.79 -0.09
C THR A 120 -35.38 0.46 -0.82
N GLN A 121 -34.25 0.77 -0.20
CA GLN A 121 -32.92 0.37 -0.65
C GLN A 121 -32.14 -0.25 0.51
N GLN A 122 -31.24 -1.18 0.21
CA GLN A 122 -30.37 -1.80 1.21
C GLN A 122 -28.90 -1.75 0.79
N LEU A 123 -28.02 -1.68 1.78
CA LEU A 123 -26.57 -1.76 1.64
C LEU A 123 -26.03 -2.71 2.71
N ARG A 124 -25.34 -3.77 2.28
CA ARG A 124 -24.59 -4.64 3.19
C ARG A 124 -23.24 -3.99 3.48
N LEU A 125 -22.87 -3.96 4.76
CA LEU A 125 -21.60 -3.45 5.26
C LEU A 125 -20.85 -4.59 5.94
N THR A 126 -19.53 -4.68 5.76
CA THR A 126 -18.69 -5.64 6.48
C THR A 126 -17.59 -4.89 7.19
N ASN A 127 -17.62 -4.91 8.53
CA ASN A 127 -16.71 -4.19 9.39
C ASN A 127 -15.59 -5.08 9.95
N TYR A 128 -14.37 -4.57 9.92
CA TYR A 128 -13.15 -5.19 10.44
C TYR A 128 -12.56 -4.36 11.58
N PRO A 129 -11.73 -4.96 12.46
CA PRO A 129 -11.04 -4.20 13.48
C PRO A 129 -10.17 -3.07 12.88
N ILE A 130 -10.02 -1.94 13.60
CA ILE A 130 -9.13 -0.83 13.17
C ILE A 130 -7.66 -1.27 12.97
N SER A 131 -7.28 -2.40 13.58
CA SER A 131 -5.96 -2.99 13.42
C SER A 131 -5.78 -3.82 12.15
N GLY A 132 -6.83 -4.03 11.35
CA GLY A 132 -6.82 -5.06 10.30
C GLY A 132 -6.80 -6.48 10.90
N PRO A 133 -6.56 -7.50 10.06
CA PRO A 133 -6.39 -7.41 8.61
C PRO A 133 -7.72 -7.49 7.84
N ILE A 134 -7.70 -7.12 6.56
CA ILE A 134 -8.84 -7.23 5.62
C ILE A 134 -8.46 -8.09 4.41
N ILE A 135 -7.48 -7.64 3.64
CA ILE A 135 -6.95 -8.21 2.40
C ILE A 135 -5.52 -8.72 2.56
N SER A 136 -4.73 -8.24 3.53
CA SER A 136 -3.31 -8.58 3.70
C SER A 136 -3.04 -9.95 4.32
N GLY A 137 -4.09 -10.65 4.75
CA GLY A 137 -3.98 -11.93 5.45
C GLY A 137 -3.54 -11.74 6.90
N GLU A 138 -3.23 -12.85 7.58
CA GLU A 138 -2.89 -12.86 8.99
C GLU A 138 -1.74 -11.91 9.33
N HIS A 139 -1.82 -11.28 10.51
CA HIS A 139 -0.78 -10.38 10.97
C HIS A 139 0.57 -11.09 11.11
N GLU A 140 1.60 -10.48 10.53
CA GLU A 140 2.98 -10.90 10.71
C GLU A 140 3.35 -10.94 12.21
N THR A 141 4.04 -12.02 12.62
CA THR A 141 4.52 -12.22 13.99
C THR A 141 5.97 -12.75 14.00
N PRO A 142 6.85 -12.25 14.89
CA PRO A 142 6.63 -11.15 15.83
C PRO A 142 6.42 -9.81 15.11
N PHE A 143 5.90 -8.79 15.80
CA PHE A 143 5.78 -7.45 15.22
C PHE A 143 6.09 -6.42 16.27
N PHE A 144 7.06 -5.55 15.99
CA PHE A 144 7.55 -4.57 16.94
C PHE A 144 6.83 -3.23 16.76
N CYS A 145 6.09 -2.84 17.79
CA CYS A 145 5.50 -1.51 17.88
C CYS A 145 6.58 -0.49 18.24
N GLN A 146 6.62 0.61 17.50
CA GLN A 146 7.67 1.64 17.59
C GLN A 146 7.11 3.04 17.81
N ALA A 147 5.85 3.16 18.25
CA ALA A 147 5.23 4.46 18.52
C ALA A 147 6.03 5.34 19.51
N SER A 148 6.71 4.75 20.50
CA SER A 148 7.59 5.50 21.42
C SER A 148 8.81 6.12 20.73
N ASP A 149 9.21 5.59 19.57
CA ASP A 149 10.35 6.08 18.79
C ASP A 149 9.91 6.99 17.63
N PHE A 150 8.60 7.11 17.39
CA PHE A 150 8.03 8.00 16.37
C PHE A 150 8.00 9.44 16.89
N ILE A 151 8.72 10.33 16.22
CA ILE A 151 8.75 11.76 16.56
C ILE A 151 7.66 12.49 15.78
N THR A 152 6.73 13.09 16.52
CA THR A 152 5.60 13.86 15.98
C THR A 152 6.06 15.23 15.46
N VAL A 153 5.17 15.93 14.77
CA VAL A 153 5.45 17.29 14.24
C VAL A 153 5.79 18.34 15.32
N THR A 154 5.54 18.03 16.60
CA THR A 154 5.92 18.88 17.73
C THR A 154 7.39 18.69 18.16
N GLY A 155 8.05 17.64 17.66
CA GLY A 155 9.36 17.18 18.12
C GLY A 155 9.31 16.25 19.34
N ALA A 156 8.11 15.96 19.86
CA ALA A 156 7.92 15.01 20.96
C ALA A 156 7.60 13.59 20.44
N PRO A 157 7.96 12.53 21.18
CA PRO A 157 7.53 11.17 20.87
C PRO A 157 6.00 11.02 20.93
N LEU A 158 5.42 10.19 20.04
CA LEU A 158 3.98 9.85 20.03
C LEU A 158 3.56 9.09 21.31
N GLY A 159 4.48 8.33 21.90
CA GLY A 159 4.27 7.63 23.16
C GLY A 159 4.01 6.12 22.99
N PRO A 160 3.87 5.38 24.12
CA PRO A 160 3.83 3.93 24.08
C PRO A 160 2.50 3.40 23.55
N SER A 161 2.58 2.31 22.77
CA SER A 161 1.41 1.54 22.38
C SER A 161 0.70 0.92 23.59
N THR A 162 -0.64 0.85 23.55
CA THR A 162 -1.46 0.34 24.66
C THR A 162 -1.80 -1.14 24.54
N ASN A 163 -1.55 -1.76 23.38
CA ASN A 163 -1.85 -3.17 23.12
C ASN A 163 -0.92 -3.77 22.05
N SER A 164 -1.10 -5.07 21.77
CA SER A 164 -0.33 -5.83 20.78
C SER A 164 -0.62 -5.47 19.31
N SER A 165 -1.66 -4.69 19.05
CA SER A 165 -1.96 -4.13 17.72
C SER A 165 -1.30 -2.76 17.51
N CYS A 166 -0.33 -2.42 18.36
CA CYS A 166 0.41 -1.15 18.33
C CYS A 166 -0.45 0.11 18.48
N TYR A 167 -1.68 -0.02 18.97
CA TYR A 167 -2.60 1.11 19.08
C TYR A 167 -2.05 2.20 20.01
N VAL A 168 -2.26 3.46 19.59
CA VAL A 168 -2.05 4.67 20.39
C VAL A 168 -3.29 5.55 20.22
N PRO A 169 -3.78 6.23 21.28
CA PRO A 169 -4.83 7.23 21.14
C PRO A 169 -4.45 8.29 20.09
N THR A 170 -5.41 8.68 19.27
CA THR A 170 -5.18 9.73 18.26
C THR A 170 -4.89 11.06 18.95
N GLN A 171 -3.87 11.76 18.47
CA GLN A 171 -3.50 13.10 18.92
C GLN A 171 -3.63 14.11 17.78
N VAL A 172 -3.88 15.35 18.14
CA VAL A 172 -3.96 16.48 17.21
C VAL A 172 -3.00 17.55 17.67
N ASP A 173 -2.03 17.83 16.81
CA ASP A 173 -1.05 18.88 17.00
C ASP A 173 -1.26 19.97 15.94
N TYR A 174 -0.69 21.15 16.21
CA TYR A 174 -0.66 22.24 15.24
C TYR A 174 0.78 22.67 15.00
N VAL A 175 1.08 23.01 13.75
CA VAL A 175 2.32 23.69 13.34
C VAL A 175 1.96 24.91 12.52
N TYR A 176 2.88 25.87 12.41
CA TYR A 176 2.73 27.02 11.52
C TYR A 176 3.97 27.19 10.65
N TRP A 177 3.81 27.82 9.49
CA TRP A 177 4.95 28.23 8.67
C TRP A 177 5.53 29.55 9.21
N ALA A 178 6.75 29.49 9.72
CA ALA A 178 7.49 30.65 10.20
C ALA A 178 8.08 31.42 9.02
N ALA A 179 7.52 32.59 8.70
CA ALA A 179 7.90 33.39 7.53
C ALA A 179 9.39 33.81 7.55
N ASP A 180 9.93 34.07 8.73
CA ASP A 180 11.31 34.56 8.88
C ASP A 180 12.36 33.46 8.69
N GLU A 181 12.04 32.21 9.03
CA GLU A 181 12.97 31.07 8.99
C GLU A 181 12.67 30.07 7.85
N GLU A 182 11.53 30.21 7.18
CA GLU A 182 11.07 29.31 6.11
C GLU A 182 11.03 27.83 6.55
N ILE A 183 10.50 27.58 7.76
CA ILE A 183 10.31 26.24 8.32
C ILE A 183 8.96 26.09 9.05
N PHE A 184 8.48 24.86 9.17
CA PHE A 184 7.37 24.56 10.09
C PHE A 184 7.85 24.54 11.53
N LYS A 185 7.11 25.20 12.42
CA LYS A 185 7.34 25.19 13.88
C LYS A 185 6.09 24.80 14.64
N PRO A 186 6.21 24.18 15.83
CA PRO A 186 5.07 23.87 16.68
C PRO A 186 4.25 25.12 17.02
N TYR A 187 2.93 25.05 16.79
CA TYR A 187 1.96 26.07 17.16
C TYR A 187 1.28 25.66 18.47
N VAL A 188 1.60 26.36 19.56
CA VAL A 188 1.06 26.04 20.89
C VAL A 188 0.00 27.06 21.26
N LEU A 189 -1.25 26.61 21.32
CA LEU A 189 -2.33 27.37 21.94
C LEU A 189 -2.33 27.14 23.45
N ALA A 190 -1.92 28.16 24.19
CA ALA A 190 -2.07 28.19 25.63
C ALA A 190 -2.63 29.54 26.06
N PHE A 191 -3.48 29.56 27.08
CA PHE A 191 -4.16 30.78 27.55
C PHE A 191 -3.17 31.89 27.98
N ASP A 192 -1.96 31.50 28.39
CA ASP A 192 -0.88 32.39 28.82
C ASP A 192 0.19 32.65 27.73
N ARG A 193 -0.03 32.17 26.49
CA ARG A 193 0.91 32.28 25.39
C ARG A 193 0.30 33.06 24.23
N LEU A 194 0.91 34.19 23.88
CA LEU A 194 0.54 34.92 22.67
C LEU A 194 0.84 34.08 21.42
N PRO A 195 0.02 34.17 20.35
CA PRO A 195 0.35 33.57 19.06
C PRO A 195 1.73 34.05 18.56
N PRO A 196 2.46 33.22 17.80
CA PRO A 196 3.71 33.63 17.17
C PRO A 196 3.50 34.85 16.26
N THR A 197 4.50 35.73 16.15
CA THR A 197 4.40 36.97 15.37
C THR A 197 4.83 36.80 13.91
N ASP A 198 5.50 35.69 13.59
CA ASP A 198 6.07 35.33 12.29
C ASP A 198 5.22 34.31 11.52
N VAL A 199 3.94 34.13 11.90
CA VAL A 199 3.01 33.24 11.16
C VAL A 199 2.79 33.81 9.76
N ALA A 200 3.23 33.06 8.74
CA ALA A 200 2.99 33.42 7.35
C ALA A 200 1.49 33.40 7.00
N GLN A 201 1.15 34.06 5.91
CA GLN A 201 -0.20 34.07 5.35
C GLN A 201 -0.22 33.30 4.03
N VAL A 202 -1.29 32.55 3.81
CA VAL A 202 -1.63 31.96 2.51
C VAL A 202 -3.00 32.47 2.09
N PHE A 203 -3.34 32.25 0.83
CA PHE A 203 -4.59 32.74 0.25
C PHE A 203 -5.44 31.57 -0.19
N ASP A 204 -6.70 31.57 0.21
CA ASP A 204 -7.67 30.58 -0.25
C ASP A 204 -8.04 30.81 -1.74
N GLU A 205 -8.91 29.95 -2.29
CA GLU A 205 -9.36 30.10 -3.68
C GLU A 205 -10.19 31.39 -3.91
N SER A 206 -10.72 31.99 -2.85
CA SER A 206 -11.47 33.27 -2.88
C SER A 206 -10.55 34.49 -2.85
N GLY A 207 -9.27 34.31 -2.50
CA GLY A 207 -8.27 35.36 -2.31
C GLY A 207 -8.24 35.94 -0.89
N ASP A 208 -8.95 35.33 0.06
CA ASP A 208 -8.94 35.72 1.46
C ASP A 208 -7.66 35.23 2.14
N SER A 209 -7.07 36.09 2.98
CA SER A 209 -5.86 35.77 3.73
C SER A 209 -6.21 34.86 4.90
N ILE A 210 -5.54 33.72 4.98
CA ILE A 210 -5.63 32.79 6.10
C ILE A 210 -4.23 32.56 6.71
N PRO A 211 -4.12 32.44 8.04
CA PRO A 211 -2.85 32.14 8.66
C PRO A 211 -2.38 30.75 8.21
N PHE A 212 -1.09 30.61 7.90
CA PHE A 212 -0.49 29.35 7.48
C PHE A 212 -0.25 28.44 8.69
N ILE A 213 -1.36 28.00 9.29
CA ILE A 213 -1.42 27.05 10.40
C ILE A 213 -1.95 25.72 9.85
N VAL A 214 -1.29 24.65 10.24
CA VAL A 214 -1.55 23.30 9.79
C VAL A 214 -1.92 22.46 11.01
N ARG A 215 -3.11 21.86 10.97
CA ARG A 215 -3.52 20.81 11.89
C ARG A 215 -2.94 19.49 11.44
N VAL A 216 -2.34 18.74 12.36
CA VAL A 216 -1.77 17.41 12.10
C VAL A 216 -2.41 16.40 13.04
N GLU A 217 -3.20 15.49 12.49
CA GLU A 217 -3.70 14.31 13.21
C GLU A 217 -2.68 13.18 13.13
N THR A 218 -2.27 12.62 14.27
CA THR A 218 -1.42 11.43 14.33
C THR A 218 -2.15 10.32 15.07
N GLY A 219 -2.22 9.13 14.48
CA GLY A 219 -2.91 7.99 15.09
C GLY A 219 -2.41 6.66 14.53
N VAL A 220 -3.11 5.57 14.87
CA VAL A 220 -2.75 4.22 14.42
C VAL A 220 -3.93 3.53 13.74
N VAL A 221 -3.70 3.05 12.51
CA VAL A 221 -4.62 2.23 11.70
C VAL A 221 -3.80 1.12 11.04
N ASN A 222 -4.32 -0.11 11.00
CA ASN A 222 -3.62 -1.29 10.49
C ASN A 222 -2.26 -1.56 11.15
N ARG A 223 -2.14 -1.27 12.46
CA ARG A 223 -0.87 -1.20 13.21
C ARG A 223 0.13 -0.16 12.69
N ALA A 224 -0.19 0.61 11.65
CA ALA A 224 0.63 1.66 11.07
C ALA A 224 0.35 3.02 11.74
N ILE A 225 1.39 3.80 11.98
CA ILE A 225 1.25 5.18 12.44
C ILE A 225 0.93 6.03 11.22
N TYR A 226 -0.21 6.71 11.21
CA TYR A 226 -0.59 7.63 10.15
C TYR A 226 -0.48 9.09 10.62
N GLU A 227 -0.25 9.97 9.66
CA GLU A 227 -0.35 11.42 9.83
C GLU A 227 -1.29 11.99 8.77
N ILE A 228 -2.17 12.92 9.17
CA ILE A 228 -3.01 13.72 8.25
C ILE A 228 -2.75 15.20 8.54
N ALA A 229 -2.29 15.94 7.54
CA ALA A 229 -2.06 17.38 7.62
C ALA A 229 -3.05 18.15 6.75
N ILE A 230 -3.64 19.19 7.32
CA ILE A 230 -4.59 20.09 6.64
C ILE A 230 -4.39 21.51 7.14
N LEU A 231 -4.50 22.51 6.25
CA LEU A 231 -4.60 23.91 6.69
C LEU A 231 -5.85 24.04 7.56
N HIS A 232 -5.69 24.55 8.78
CA HIS A 232 -6.79 24.78 9.72
C HIS A 232 -6.31 25.70 10.84
N ASP A 233 -7.05 26.80 11.04
CA ASP A 233 -6.84 27.66 12.20
C ASP A 233 -7.60 27.04 13.39
N PRO A 234 -6.93 26.73 14.51
CA PRO A 234 -7.59 26.19 15.69
C PRO A 234 -8.62 27.14 16.36
N ALA A 235 -8.71 28.40 15.93
CA ALA A 235 -9.82 29.29 16.28
C ALA A 235 -11.13 28.94 15.55
N GLU A 236 -11.07 28.20 14.44
CA GLU A 236 -12.22 27.66 13.72
C GLU A 236 -12.77 26.41 14.42
N PRO A 237 -14.05 26.05 14.19
CA PRO A 237 -14.56 24.75 14.59
C PRO A 237 -13.68 23.60 14.08
N ALA A 238 -13.53 22.55 14.89
CA ALA A 238 -12.78 21.37 14.47
C ALA A 238 -13.41 20.77 13.20
N PRO A 239 -12.61 20.34 12.21
CA PRO A 239 -13.14 19.76 10.99
C PRO A 239 -13.98 18.51 11.27
N THR A 240 -15.05 18.35 10.50
CA THR A 240 -15.86 17.13 10.40
C THR A 240 -16.17 16.88 8.92
N PRO A 241 -16.77 15.74 8.52
CA PRO A 241 -17.22 15.54 7.14
C PRO A 241 -18.16 16.62 6.59
N TRP A 242 -18.80 17.41 7.46
CA TRP A 242 -19.74 18.48 7.09
C TRP A 242 -19.27 19.88 7.47
N VAL A 243 -18.13 19.99 8.16
CA VAL A 243 -17.50 21.24 8.56
C VAL A 243 -16.09 21.23 8.00
N THR A 244 -15.94 21.77 6.80
CA THR A 244 -14.65 21.83 6.11
C THR A 244 -13.81 22.97 6.69
N SER A 245 -12.49 22.77 6.81
CA SER A 245 -11.62 23.91 7.10
C SER A 245 -11.58 24.86 5.92
N ALA A 246 -11.57 26.17 6.20
CA ALA A 246 -11.51 27.20 5.18
C ALA A 246 -10.26 27.10 4.29
N GLY A 247 -9.14 26.57 4.84
CA GLY A 247 -7.89 26.42 4.09
C GLY A 247 -7.82 25.19 3.18
N TRP A 248 -8.83 24.30 3.19
CA TRP A 248 -8.80 23.09 2.38
C TRP A 248 -9.55 23.26 1.07
N ASN A 249 -8.87 22.96 -0.05
CA ASN A 249 -9.41 23.06 -1.39
C ASN A 249 -10.14 21.79 -1.89
N GLY A 250 -10.42 20.84 -0.98
CA GLY A 250 -11.07 19.56 -1.29
C GLY A 250 -10.15 18.49 -1.88
N LYS A 251 -8.85 18.75 -2.09
CA LYS A 251 -7.93 17.82 -2.76
C LYS A 251 -7.01 17.14 -1.75
N LEU A 252 -6.71 15.86 -1.97
CA LEU A 252 -5.88 15.03 -1.10
C LEU A 252 -4.62 14.52 -1.82
N VAL A 253 -3.48 14.60 -1.16
CA VAL A 253 -2.22 13.98 -1.60
C VAL A 253 -1.79 12.91 -0.60
N TYR A 254 -1.69 11.66 -1.04
CA TYR A 254 -1.10 10.57 -0.27
C TYR A 254 0.39 10.48 -0.58
N THR A 255 1.25 10.71 0.42
CA THR A 255 2.71 10.65 0.25
C THR A 255 3.28 9.30 0.70
N HIS A 256 4.23 8.77 -0.08
CA HIS A 256 4.90 7.51 0.17
C HIS A 256 6.39 7.68 0.48
N GLY A 257 6.92 6.82 1.34
CA GLY A 257 8.35 6.72 1.59
C GLY A 257 9.05 5.66 0.72
N GLY A 258 10.31 5.93 0.39
CA GLY A 258 11.18 5.04 -0.38
C GLY A 258 11.79 3.90 0.43
N GLY A 259 12.73 3.17 -0.18
CA GLY A 259 13.42 2.01 0.42
C GLY A 259 12.74 0.67 0.15
N CYS A 260 13.42 -0.42 0.48
CA CYS A 260 12.93 -1.82 0.49
C CYS A 260 14.13 -2.71 0.85
N ARG A 261 14.53 -2.73 2.12
CA ARG A 261 15.76 -3.46 2.54
C ARG A 261 15.70 -4.04 3.95
N SER A 262 15.15 -3.29 4.91
CA SER A 262 15.26 -3.62 6.34
C SER A 262 13.93 -3.48 7.11
N GLY A 263 12.84 -3.24 6.36
CA GLY A 263 11.52 -2.95 6.88
C GLY A 263 10.70 -4.21 7.13
N TRP A 264 11.13 -5.02 8.09
CA TRP A 264 10.56 -6.33 8.39
C TRP A 264 10.06 -6.37 9.84
N TYR A 265 8.91 -7.02 10.10
CA TYR A 265 8.42 -7.28 11.46
C TYR A 265 8.30 -6.03 12.36
N GLN A 266 7.98 -4.86 11.79
CA GLN A 266 8.05 -3.58 12.48
C GLN A 266 6.94 -2.59 12.08
N GLN A 267 6.57 -1.71 13.01
CA GLN A 267 5.60 -0.62 12.79
C GLN A 267 6.20 0.54 11.97
N GLY A 268 7.50 0.82 12.12
CA GLY A 268 8.16 1.99 11.56
C GLY A 268 8.07 3.24 12.47
N THR A 269 9.02 4.16 12.27
CA THR A 269 9.21 5.38 13.08
C THR A 269 9.08 6.69 12.30
N SER A 270 8.71 6.59 11.03
CA SER A 270 8.52 7.73 10.13
C SER A 270 7.42 7.46 9.12
N THR A 271 6.90 8.50 8.47
CA THR A 271 5.99 8.40 7.32
C THR A 271 6.68 8.90 6.04
N GLY A 272 5.98 8.90 4.90
CA GLY A 272 6.39 9.62 3.69
C GLY A 272 6.43 11.15 3.86
N GLY A 273 5.92 11.66 4.99
CA GLY A 273 5.96 13.06 5.41
C GLY A 273 4.80 13.89 4.85
N VAL A 274 4.04 14.51 5.75
CA VAL A 274 2.83 15.28 5.41
C VAL A 274 3.03 16.80 5.37
N LEU A 275 4.16 17.30 5.88
CA LEU A 275 4.48 18.72 5.85
C LEU A 275 5.20 19.08 4.54
N ARG A 276 4.43 19.50 3.54
CA ARG A 276 4.92 19.98 2.23
C ARG A 276 4.40 21.39 1.99
N GLU A 277 5.23 22.39 2.27
CA GLU A 277 4.89 23.82 2.18
C GLU A 277 4.11 24.14 0.91
N GLY A 278 4.68 23.88 -0.27
CA GLY A 278 4.03 24.28 -1.52
C GLY A 278 2.70 23.59 -1.84
N LEU A 279 2.44 22.41 -1.27
CA LEU A 279 1.13 21.74 -1.40
C LEU A 279 0.13 22.29 -0.38
N LEU A 280 0.56 22.44 0.87
CA LEU A 280 -0.26 23.01 1.93
C LEU A 280 -0.65 24.45 1.62
N ALA A 281 0.27 25.28 1.13
CA ALA A 281 0.02 26.68 0.74
C ALA A 281 -1.00 26.82 -0.41
N ARG A 282 -1.22 25.74 -1.18
CA ARG A 282 -2.25 25.66 -2.23
C ARG A 282 -3.57 25.06 -1.73
N GLY A 283 -3.66 24.74 -0.44
CA GLY A 283 -4.83 24.18 0.22
C GLY A 283 -5.01 22.66 0.08
N TYR A 284 -3.99 21.92 -0.37
CA TYR A 284 -4.07 20.46 -0.38
C TYR A 284 -4.01 19.91 1.04
N ALA A 285 -4.84 18.90 1.34
CA ALA A 285 -4.60 18.02 2.47
C ALA A 285 -3.54 16.99 2.10
N LEU A 286 -2.72 16.58 3.07
CA LEU A 286 -1.72 15.54 2.89
C LEU A 286 -1.92 14.42 3.90
N VAL A 287 -1.67 13.20 3.47
CA VAL A 287 -1.74 12.02 4.32
C VAL A 287 -0.54 11.10 4.06
N SER A 288 -0.10 10.40 5.09
CA SER A 288 0.93 9.37 4.97
C SER A 288 0.83 8.38 6.13
N SER A 289 1.54 7.26 6.01
CA SER A 289 1.57 6.20 7.02
C SER A 289 2.91 5.48 7.06
N SER A 290 3.28 4.96 8.22
CA SER A 290 4.56 4.29 8.45
C SER A 290 4.70 2.97 7.69
N LEU A 291 3.60 2.23 7.51
CA LEU A 291 3.56 1.05 6.64
C LEU A 291 3.38 1.42 5.15
N ASN A 292 3.29 2.70 4.82
CA ASN A 292 3.40 3.21 3.45
C ASN A 292 4.77 3.85 3.14
N VAL A 293 5.79 3.35 3.85
CA VAL A 293 7.21 3.58 3.59
C VAL A 293 7.83 2.22 3.33
N PHE A 294 8.21 1.90 2.09
CA PHE A 294 8.74 0.56 1.79
C PHE A 294 10.09 0.25 2.42
N GLY A 295 10.84 1.28 2.86
CA GLY A 295 11.98 1.09 3.76
C GLY A 295 11.61 0.47 5.12
N GLN A 296 10.34 0.56 5.53
CA GLN A 296 9.81 0.05 6.79
C GLN A 296 8.81 -1.10 6.62
N ASN A 297 8.22 -1.27 5.43
CA ASN A 297 7.23 -2.29 5.10
C ASN A 297 7.27 -2.59 3.59
N CYS A 298 8.19 -3.43 3.12
CA CYS A 298 8.25 -3.77 1.69
C CYS A 298 7.27 -4.91 1.34
N ASN A 299 5.99 -4.68 1.60
CA ASN A 299 4.88 -5.60 1.34
C ASN A 299 3.74 -4.81 0.68
N ASP A 300 3.43 -5.16 -0.56
CA ASP A 300 2.49 -4.45 -1.43
C ASP A 300 1.04 -4.55 -0.95
N LEU A 301 0.64 -5.73 -0.50
CA LEU A 301 -0.72 -6.02 -0.05
C LEU A 301 -1.00 -5.34 1.30
N LEU A 302 -0.06 -5.40 2.24
CA LEU A 302 -0.13 -4.69 3.52
C LEU A 302 -0.11 -3.17 3.34
N ALA A 303 0.71 -2.67 2.41
CA ALA A 303 0.71 -1.25 2.05
C ALA A 303 -0.62 -0.81 1.43
N SER A 304 -1.20 -1.62 0.52
CA SER A 304 -2.48 -1.33 -0.13
C SER A 304 -3.65 -1.34 0.85
N GLU A 305 -3.67 -2.29 1.79
CA GLU A 305 -4.65 -2.31 2.87
C GLU A 305 -4.53 -1.05 3.75
N THR A 306 -3.29 -0.69 4.14
CA THR A 306 -3.03 0.52 4.92
C THR A 306 -3.50 1.78 4.18
N HIS A 307 -3.34 1.85 2.84
CA HIS A 307 -3.88 2.96 2.05
C HIS A 307 -5.38 3.09 2.16
N ILE A 308 -6.10 1.98 1.97
CA ILE A 308 -7.56 1.94 2.01
C ILE A 308 -8.05 2.43 3.37
N MET A 309 -7.49 1.88 4.45
CA MET A 309 -7.92 2.19 5.82
C MET A 309 -7.54 3.62 6.25
N VAL A 310 -6.38 4.14 5.82
CA VAL A 310 -6.00 5.52 6.13
C VAL A 310 -6.82 6.53 5.31
N LYS A 311 -7.19 6.20 4.07
CA LYS A 311 -8.10 7.04 3.26
C LYS A 311 -9.52 7.03 3.83
N GLU A 312 -10.00 5.88 4.28
CA GLU A 312 -11.27 5.74 5.00
C GLU A 312 -11.30 6.66 6.21
N ARG A 313 -10.27 6.57 7.06
CA ARG A 313 -10.07 7.42 8.23
C ARG A 313 -10.09 8.92 7.89
N PHE A 314 -9.46 9.32 6.78
CA PHE A 314 -9.50 10.70 6.31
C PHE A 314 -10.93 11.12 5.97
N ILE A 315 -11.67 10.32 5.18
CA ILE A 315 -13.00 10.69 4.72
C ILE A 315 -14.01 10.77 5.88
N GLU A 316 -13.89 9.91 6.88
CA GLU A 316 -14.72 9.93 8.09
C GLU A 316 -14.50 11.17 8.96
N HIS A 317 -13.32 11.79 8.87
CA HIS A 317 -12.96 12.95 9.66
C HIS A 317 -13.13 14.27 8.91
N TYR A 318 -12.90 14.28 7.60
CA TYR A 318 -12.79 15.52 6.81
C TYR A 318 -13.76 15.57 5.62
N GLY A 319 -14.37 14.43 5.25
CA GLY A 319 -15.26 14.32 4.09
C GLY A 319 -14.56 13.81 2.83
N GLU A 320 -15.35 13.52 1.81
CA GLU A 320 -14.88 12.95 0.54
C GLU A 320 -14.04 13.97 -0.24
N PRO A 321 -12.78 13.67 -0.59
CA PRO A 321 -11.98 14.56 -1.42
C PRO A 321 -12.51 14.57 -2.87
N VAL A 322 -12.34 15.70 -3.56
CA VAL A 322 -12.60 15.83 -5.01
C VAL A 322 -11.74 14.86 -5.80
N TYR A 323 -10.50 14.66 -5.36
CA TYR A 323 -9.61 13.61 -5.86
C TYR A 323 -8.51 13.31 -4.83
N THR A 324 -7.93 12.12 -4.95
CA THR A 324 -6.74 11.67 -4.21
C THR A 324 -5.62 11.34 -5.19
N ILE A 325 -4.47 12.02 -5.06
CA ILE A 325 -3.25 11.69 -5.81
C ILE A 325 -2.24 11.03 -4.90
N ALA A 326 -1.67 9.92 -5.33
CA ALA A 326 -0.55 9.28 -4.64
C ALA A 326 0.80 9.78 -5.20
N THR A 327 1.81 9.95 -4.35
CA THR A 327 3.13 10.41 -4.77
C THR A 327 4.26 9.71 -4.02
N GLY A 328 5.27 9.28 -4.75
CA GLY A 328 6.41 8.55 -4.20
C GLY A 328 7.57 8.40 -5.17
N VAL A 329 8.75 8.12 -4.63
CA VAL A 329 9.97 7.91 -5.41
C VAL A 329 10.61 6.57 -5.00
N SER A 330 11.16 5.82 -5.97
CA SER A 330 11.84 4.53 -5.71
C SER A 330 10.90 3.55 -4.98
N GLY A 331 11.18 3.21 -3.72
CA GLY A 331 10.27 2.46 -2.84
C GLY A 331 8.81 2.95 -2.84
N GLY A 332 8.61 4.27 -2.94
CA GLY A 332 7.29 4.87 -3.00
C GLY A 332 6.58 4.70 -4.35
N SER A 333 7.32 4.50 -5.44
CA SER A 333 6.70 4.29 -6.75
C SER A 333 6.02 2.94 -6.86
N TYR A 334 6.63 1.89 -6.27
CA TYR A 334 6.04 0.54 -6.24
C TYR A 334 4.64 0.57 -5.63
N GLN A 335 4.53 1.20 -4.45
CA GLN A 335 3.28 1.32 -3.70
C GLN A 335 2.20 2.01 -4.51
N SER A 336 2.55 3.15 -5.11
CA SER A 336 1.64 3.90 -5.97
C SER A 336 1.15 3.07 -7.16
N HIS A 337 2.06 2.40 -7.89
CA HIS A 337 1.72 1.56 -9.05
C HIS A 337 0.89 0.35 -8.63
N GLN A 338 1.38 -0.45 -7.70
CA GLN A 338 0.75 -1.71 -7.29
C GLN A 338 -0.62 -1.49 -6.65
N THR A 339 -0.78 -0.46 -5.80
CA THR A 339 -2.09 -0.15 -5.23
C THR A 339 -3.05 0.39 -6.30
N ALA A 340 -2.59 1.24 -7.22
CA ALA A 340 -3.45 1.76 -8.29
C ALA A 340 -3.90 0.67 -9.28
N ASP A 341 -3.01 -0.27 -9.62
CA ASP A 341 -3.29 -1.37 -10.55
C ASP A 341 -4.21 -2.43 -9.92
N ASN A 342 -3.91 -2.86 -8.69
CA ASN A 342 -4.66 -3.93 -8.04
C ASN A 342 -5.96 -3.46 -7.36
N TYR A 343 -6.04 -2.17 -6.98
CA TYR A 343 -7.17 -1.59 -6.25
C TYR A 343 -7.64 -0.27 -6.88
N PRO A 344 -8.25 -0.35 -8.09
CA PRO A 344 -8.72 0.84 -8.79
C PRO A 344 -9.74 1.64 -7.97
N GLY A 345 -9.57 2.96 -7.94
CA GLY A 345 -10.40 3.90 -7.15
C GLY A 345 -9.84 4.24 -5.77
N VAL A 346 -8.76 3.59 -5.32
CA VAL A 346 -8.02 4.07 -4.13
C VAL A 346 -7.35 5.42 -4.43
N PHE A 347 -6.80 5.58 -5.63
CA PHE A 347 -6.26 6.83 -6.14
C PHE A 347 -6.93 7.22 -7.45
N ASP A 348 -7.09 8.53 -7.68
CA ASP A 348 -7.54 9.10 -8.95
C ASP A 348 -6.36 9.35 -9.90
N GLY A 349 -5.15 9.42 -9.35
CA GLY A 349 -3.91 9.54 -10.12
C GLY A 349 -2.66 9.28 -9.27
N ILE A 350 -1.54 9.04 -9.94
CA ILE A 350 -0.23 8.87 -9.30
C ILE A 350 0.80 9.80 -9.95
N ILE A 351 1.69 10.36 -9.13
CA ILE A 351 2.87 11.13 -9.57
C ILE A 351 4.09 10.48 -8.95
N VAL A 352 4.84 9.73 -9.76
CA VAL A 352 5.96 8.91 -9.26
C VAL A 352 7.27 9.20 -9.97
N GLY A 353 8.38 9.06 -9.25
CA GLY A 353 9.74 9.26 -9.75
C GLY A 353 10.65 8.07 -9.45
N LEU A 354 11.79 7.98 -10.15
CA LEU A 354 12.70 6.82 -10.08
C LEU A 354 11.92 5.50 -10.12
N SER A 355 11.06 5.40 -11.14
CA SER A 355 9.92 4.50 -11.13
C SER A 355 10.30 3.06 -11.45
N PHE A 356 9.66 2.15 -10.73
CA PHE A 356 9.64 0.72 -11.01
C PHE A 356 8.19 0.24 -10.93
N PRO A 357 7.73 -0.65 -11.82
CA PRO A 357 6.32 -1.03 -11.89
C PRO A 357 5.90 -1.90 -10.71
N ASP A 358 6.77 -2.79 -10.22
CA ASP A 358 6.47 -3.68 -9.09
C ASP A 358 7.74 -4.20 -8.39
N VAL A 359 7.57 -4.73 -7.16
CA VAL A 359 8.67 -5.29 -6.37
C VAL A 359 9.09 -6.67 -6.89
N THR A 360 8.17 -7.51 -7.33
CA THR A 360 8.46 -8.91 -7.65
C THR A 360 9.16 -9.08 -8.99
N SER A 361 8.47 -8.74 -10.08
CA SER A 361 8.91 -9.03 -11.43
C SER A 361 9.98 -8.06 -11.92
N ALA A 362 9.79 -6.75 -11.72
CA ALA A 362 10.77 -5.77 -12.21
C ALA A 362 11.99 -5.61 -11.32
N THR A 363 11.83 -5.85 -10.01
CA THR A 363 12.90 -5.62 -9.03
C THR A 363 13.54 -6.93 -8.60
N ILE A 364 12.83 -7.80 -7.88
CA ILE A 364 13.42 -9.00 -7.27
C ILE A 364 14.11 -9.91 -8.30
N PHE A 365 13.45 -10.24 -9.42
CA PHE A 365 14.05 -11.13 -10.43
C PHE A 365 15.30 -10.52 -11.06
N THR A 366 15.24 -9.23 -11.45
CA THR A 366 16.39 -8.50 -11.99
C THR A 366 17.58 -8.49 -11.03
N LEU A 367 17.34 -8.32 -9.73
CA LEU A 367 18.40 -8.29 -8.72
C LEU A 367 19.03 -9.67 -8.52
N ALA A 368 18.20 -10.72 -8.47
CA ALA A 368 18.67 -12.09 -8.33
C ALA A 368 19.59 -12.48 -9.51
N ASP A 369 19.14 -12.24 -10.74
CA ASP A 369 19.94 -12.51 -11.94
C ASP A 369 21.21 -11.66 -11.99
N ALA A 370 21.14 -10.38 -11.57
CA ALA A 370 22.30 -9.54 -11.44
C ALA A 370 23.32 -10.09 -10.42
N ARG A 371 22.87 -10.64 -9.28
CA ARG A 371 23.76 -11.26 -8.28
C ARG A 371 24.41 -12.54 -8.82
N LEU A 372 23.67 -13.38 -9.56
CA LEU A 372 24.24 -14.55 -10.24
C LEU A 372 25.30 -14.16 -11.27
N LEU A 373 24.99 -13.20 -12.15
CA LEU A 373 25.93 -12.72 -13.16
C LEU A 373 27.15 -12.04 -12.54
N HIS A 374 26.95 -11.27 -11.48
CA HIS A 374 28.03 -10.63 -10.75
C HIS A 374 28.97 -11.66 -10.13
N HIS A 375 28.44 -12.67 -9.46
CA HIS A 375 29.22 -13.77 -8.91
C HIS A 375 29.96 -14.54 -10.02
N TYR A 376 29.28 -14.86 -11.11
CA TYR A 376 29.88 -15.59 -12.22
C TYR A 376 31.09 -14.84 -12.84
N PHE A 377 30.93 -13.55 -13.12
CA PHE A 377 32.00 -12.76 -13.77
C PHE A 377 33.18 -12.41 -12.85
N ASN A 378 33.01 -12.45 -11.53
CA ASN A 378 34.08 -12.07 -10.60
C ASN A 378 34.72 -13.28 -9.90
N ASP A 379 33.96 -14.33 -9.61
CA ASP A 379 34.41 -15.43 -8.75
C ASP A 379 34.50 -16.76 -9.50
N VAL A 380 33.52 -17.07 -10.37
CA VAL A 380 33.46 -18.37 -11.07
C VAL A 380 34.36 -18.39 -12.30
N ALA A 381 34.26 -17.36 -13.14
CA ALA A 381 34.94 -17.28 -14.42
C ALA A 381 35.53 -15.87 -14.67
N PRO A 382 36.39 -15.35 -13.78
CA PRO A 382 37.01 -14.05 -13.96
C PRO A 382 37.80 -13.98 -15.28
N ASP A 383 37.80 -12.80 -15.89
CA ASP A 383 38.51 -12.48 -17.14
C ASP A 383 38.09 -13.30 -18.39
N THR A 384 37.00 -14.06 -18.32
CA THR A 384 36.48 -14.86 -19.47
C THR A 384 35.53 -14.10 -20.38
N PHE A 385 35.00 -12.97 -19.91
CA PHE A 385 34.16 -12.03 -20.66
C PHE A 385 34.74 -10.61 -20.50
N SER A 386 34.92 -9.91 -21.61
CA SER A 386 35.21 -8.47 -21.61
C SER A 386 34.05 -7.67 -21.01
N GLU A 387 34.33 -6.44 -20.59
CA GLU A 387 33.31 -5.55 -20.00
C GLU A 387 32.08 -5.35 -20.90
N GLU A 388 32.30 -5.22 -22.21
CA GLU A 388 31.22 -5.09 -23.19
C GLU A 388 30.44 -6.40 -23.34
N GLU A 389 31.10 -7.55 -23.33
CA GLU A 389 30.40 -8.84 -23.34
C GLU A 389 29.57 -9.05 -22.07
N GLN A 390 30.07 -8.67 -20.90
CA GLN A 390 29.30 -8.71 -19.64
C GLN A 390 28.04 -7.85 -19.73
N ARG A 391 28.16 -6.62 -20.25
CA ARG A 391 27.02 -5.72 -20.49
C ARG A 391 25.99 -6.37 -21.41
N LEU A 392 26.43 -6.93 -22.54
CA LEU A 392 25.55 -7.57 -23.52
C LEU A 392 24.88 -8.84 -22.97
N VAL A 393 25.60 -9.65 -22.19
CA VAL A 393 25.05 -10.85 -21.55
C VAL A 393 23.98 -10.48 -20.52
N SER A 394 24.23 -9.44 -19.72
CA SER A 394 23.28 -8.99 -18.69
C SER A 394 22.02 -8.33 -19.25
N GLY A 395 22.07 -7.81 -20.48
CA GLY A 395 20.99 -7.01 -21.06
C GLY A 395 20.87 -5.58 -20.50
N PHE A 396 21.69 -5.19 -19.52
CA PHE A 396 21.66 -3.82 -18.99
C PHE A 396 22.24 -2.80 -19.97
N GLY A 397 21.69 -1.58 -19.93
CA GLY A 397 22.20 -0.45 -20.72
C GLY A 397 23.60 -0.02 -20.29
N VAL A 398 23.97 -0.25 -19.03
CA VAL A 398 25.27 0.10 -18.44
C VAL A 398 25.80 -1.10 -17.66
N ARG A 399 27.08 -1.45 -17.83
CA ARG A 399 27.70 -2.61 -17.16
C ARG A 399 27.63 -2.50 -15.63
N ASP A 400 27.88 -1.31 -15.08
CA ASP A 400 27.92 -1.07 -13.64
C ASP A 400 26.59 -1.39 -12.94
N SER A 401 25.48 -1.47 -13.69
CA SER A 401 24.20 -1.96 -13.19
C SER A 401 24.28 -3.39 -12.67
N ILE A 402 25.15 -4.26 -13.21
CA ILE A 402 25.33 -5.64 -12.71
C ILE A 402 25.73 -5.60 -11.24
N ALA A 403 26.81 -4.90 -10.90
CA ALA A 403 27.29 -4.81 -9.53
C ALA A 403 26.34 -4.02 -8.63
N ASN A 404 25.72 -2.94 -9.13
CA ASN A 404 24.77 -2.15 -8.35
C ASN A 404 23.52 -2.96 -7.95
N LEU A 405 22.94 -3.68 -8.90
CA LEU A 405 21.72 -4.48 -8.69
C LEU A 405 22.02 -5.77 -7.93
N ALA A 406 23.19 -6.39 -8.12
CA ALA A 406 23.64 -7.52 -7.31
C ALA A 406 23.61 -7.21 -5.81
N ARG A 407 24.06 -6.02 -5.39
CA ARG A 407 24.00 -5.58 -3.98
C ARG A 407 22.56 -5.44 -3.48
N GLY A 408 21.65 -4.99 -4.35
CA GLY A 408 20.24 -4.93 -3.99
C GLY A 408 19.61 -6.30 -3.74
N ALA A 409 20.13 -7.40 -4.28
CA ALA A 409 19.62 -8.74 -4.00
C ALA A 409 19.76 -9.17 -2.53
N ALA A 410 20.46 -8.39 -1.69
CA ALA A 410 20.52 -8.58 -0.24
C ALA A 410 19.13 -8.68 0.43
N ARG A 411 18.08 -8.06 -0.12
CA ARG A 411 16.69 -8.19 0.38
C ARG A 411 16.05 -9.58 0.18
N LEU A 412 16.73 -10.46 -0.54
CA LEU A 412 16.33 -11.86 -0.77
C LEU A 412 17.08 -12.83 0.16
N ASP A 413 18.09 -12.31 0.84
CA ASP A 413 19.06 -13.06 1.61
C ASP A 413 18.65 -13.03 3.09
N PRO A 414 18.25 -14.16 3.69
CA PRO A 414 17.84 -14.21 5.08
C PRO A 414 19.03 -14.21 6.04
N ILE A 415 20.26 -14.40 5.55
CA ILE A 415 21.43 -14.65 6.39
C ILE A 415 22.14 -13.34 6.71
N PHE A 416 22.31 -13.09 8.01
CA PHE A 416 23.13 -11.99 8.48
C PHE A 416 24.59 -12.43 8.65
N GLU A 417 25.46 -11.94 7.77
CA GLU A 417 26.91 -12.14 7.86
C GLU A 417 27.66 -10.90 8.42
N PRO A 418 28.24 -10.94 9.63
CA PRO A 418 28.91 -9.77 10.22
C PRO A 418 30.10 -9.21 9.42
N SER A 419 30.67 -10.01 8.51
CA SER A 419 31.79 -9.62 7.64
C SER A 419 31.36 -9.08 6.28
N ALA A 420 30.08 -9.13 5.94
CA ALA A 420 29.58 -8.60 4.67
C ALA A 420 29.63 -7.07 4.68
N GLU A 421 29.91 -6.48 3.51
CA GLU A 421 29.76 -5.05 3.33
C GLU A 421 28.30 -4.64 3.53
N LEU A 422 28.06 -3.47 4.13
CA LEU A 422 26.70 -3.01 4.46
C LEU A 422 25.77 -3.03 3.24
N GLU A 423 26.29 -2.71 2.05
CA GLU A 423 25.49 -2.72 0.82
C GLU A 423 25.10 -4.13 0.35
N GLN A 424 25.80 -5.19 0.76
CA GLN A 424 25.56 -6.60 0.42
C GLN A 424 24.90 -7.40 1.54
N GLN A 425 24.79 -6.82 2.74
CA GLN A 425 24.27 -7.48 3.94
C GLN A 425 22.84 -8.01 3.78
N GLY A 426 22.70 -9.34 3.83
CA GLY A 426 21.43 -10.04 4.04
C GLY A 426 21.00 -10.06 5.50
N GLY A 427 19.78 -10.53 5.79
CA GLY A 427 19.28 -10.71 7.16
C GLY A 427 19.12 -9.41 7.96
N GLU A 428 19.17 -8.26 7.30
CA GLU A 428 19.16 -6.94 7.93
C GLU A 428 17.77 -6.64 8.53
N VAL A 429 17.72 -6.22 9.80
CA VAL A 429 16.51 -5.74 10.47
C VAL A 429 16.80 -4.38 11.10
N SER A 430 15.82 -3.46 11.09
CA SER A 430 16.02 -2.11 11.63
C SER A 430 15.72 -1.99 13.13
N VAL A 431 15.09 -3.01 13.72
CA VAL A 431 14.77 -3.04 15.16
C VAL A 431 15.80 -3.89 15.91
N THR A 432 16.52 -3.30 16.86
CA THR A 432 17.56 -3.99 17.65
C THR A 432 17.04 -5.26 18.36
N ALA A 433 15.78 -5.26 18.81
CA ALA A 433 15.18 -6.42 19.46
C ALA A 433 14.94 -7.61 18.51
N LEU A 434 14.88 -7.38 17.19
CA LEU A 434 14.78 -8.46 16.19
C LEU A 434 16.11 -9.15 15.94
N GLU A 435 17.25 -8.53 16.26
CA GLU A 435 18.58 -9.07 15.96
C GLU A 435 18.82 -10.42 16.65
N ALA A 436 18.41 -10.53 17.92
CA ALA A 436 18.51 -11.76 18.69
C ALA A 436 17.50 -12.84 18.26
N LEU A 437 16.51 -12.48 17.44
CA LEU A 437 15.47 -13.39 16.95
C LEU A 437 15.74 -13.86 15.52
N ARG A 438 16.78 -13.33 14.85
CA ARG A 438 17.10 -13.62 13.44
C ARG A 438 17.21 -15.12 13.20
N TYR A 439 16.78 -15.51 12.01
CA TYR A 439 17.03 -16.82 11.45
C TYR A 439 18.54 -17.02 11.24
N ASP A 440 19.05 -18.17 11.67
CA ASP A 440 20.38 -18.64 11.33
C ASP A 440 20.44 -20.19 11.43
N SER A 441 21.62 -20.77 11.22
CA SER A 441 21.82 -22.23 11.28
C SER A 441 21.48 -22.87 12.63
N ILE A 442 21.54 -22.10 13.72
CA ILE A 442 21.21 -22.48 15.10
C ILE A 442 19.73 -22.17 15.38
N ASN A 443 19.24 -20.98 14.99
CA ASN A 443 17.88 -20.53 15.15
C ASN A 443 17.05 -20.69 13.86
N GLN A 444 16.80 -21.94 13.48
CA GLN A 444 16.11 -22.28 12.22
C GLN A 444 14.63 -21.85 12.15
N ASN A 445 14.05 -21.41 13.26
CA ASN A 445 12.68 -20.90 13.35
C ASN A 445 12.63 -19.38 13.62
N GLY A 446 13.78 -18.70 13.54
CA GLY A 446 13.91 -17.27 13.73
C GLY A 446 13.23 -16.43 12.64
N VAL A 447 13.26 -15.11 12.83
CA VAL A 447 12.72 -14.16 11.85
C VAL A 447 13.59 -14.13 10.61
N ARG A 448 12.97 -14.32 9.45
CA ARG A 448 13.66 -14.27 8.17
C ARG A 448 13.41 -12.91 7.53
N ALA A 449 14.46 -12.12 7.42
CA ALA A 449 14.41 -10.75 6.93
C ALA A 449 14.50 -10.70 5.40
N THR A 450 13.49 -11.26 4.73
CA THR A 450 13.39 -11.26 3.26
C THR A 450 12.06 -10.72 2.78
N VAL A 451 12.05 -10.19 1.55
CA VAL A 451 10.81 -9.77 0.86
C VAL A 451 9.76 -10.88 0.81
N TYR A 452 10.18 -12.14 0.65
CA TYR A 452 9.26 -13.28 0.51
C TYR A 452 8.67 -13.69 1.84
N ASP A 453 9.50 -13.76 2.88
CA ASP A 453 9.06 -14.11 4.24
C ASP A 453 8.12 -13.04 4.80
N HIS A 454 8.38 -11.77 4.50
CA HIS A 454 7.51 -10.64 4.84
C HIS A 454 6.16 -10.62 4.07
N THR A 455 6.07 -11.35 2.96
CA THR A 455 4.87 -11.48 2.10
C THR A 455 4.32 -12.90 2.08
N ALA A 456 4.56 -13.68 3.14
CA ALA A 456 4.18 -15.08 3.25
C ALA A 456 2.68 -15.35 3.02
N ASN A 457 1.80 -14.38 3.30
CA ASN A 457 0.37 -14.53 3.04
C ASN A 457 0.02 -14.62 1.55
N VAL A 458 0.89 -14.10 0.67
CA VAL A 458 0.72 -14.18 -0.78
C VAL A 458 1.33 -15.48 -1.31
N TYR A 459 2.57 -15.78 -0.93
CA TYR A 459 3.29 -16.90 -1.49
C TYR A 459 2.96 -18.23 -0.82
N GLY A 460 2.46 -18.21 0.41
CA GLY A 460 2.32 -19.38 1.26
C GLY A 460 3.65 -19.83 1.87
N MET A 461 3.60 -20.89 2.65
CA MET A 461 4.73 -21.42 3.40
C MET A 461 5.17 -22.78 2.86
N VAL A 462 6.46 -23.06 2.95
CA VAL A 462 7.00 -24.40 2.69
C VAL A 462 6.48 -25.35 3.77
N PRO A 463 5.86 -26.50 3.40
CA PRO A 463 5.24 -27.39 4.36
C PRO A 463 6.16 -27.80 5.51
N GLY A 464 5.70 -27.62 6.74
CA GLY A 464 6.45 -27.99 7.95
C GLY A 464 7.56 -27.03 8.37
N THR A 465 7.67 -25.85 7.75
CA THR A 465 8.70 -24.85 8.07
C THR A 465 8.09 -23.45 8.26
N ARG A 466 8.93 -22.49 8.65
CA ARG A 466 8.60 -21.05 8.71
C ARG A 466 9.15 -20.25 7.52
N ILE A 467 9.44 -20.92 6.41
CA ILE A 467 10.04 -20.30 5.24
C ILE A 467 8.95 -20.06 4.19
N ALA A 468 8.85 -18.84 3.69
CA ALA A 468 7.93 -18.54 2.60
C ALA A 468 8.31 -19.30 1.32
N LEU A 469 7.29 -19.65 0.54
CA LEU A 469 7.50 -20.02 -0.85
C LEU A 469 7.96 -18.77 -1.63
N ARG A 470 8.65 -19.00 -2.75
CA ARG A 470 9.12 -17.92 -3.61
C ARG A 470 9.11 -18.36 -5.07
N PRO A 471 8.63 -17.51 -6.00
CA PRO A 471 8.68 -17.78 -7.43
C PRO A 471 10.06 -17.41 -8.01
N LEU A 472 11.14 -17.80 -7.34
CA LEU A 472 12.52 -17.48 -7.74
C LEU A 472 13.28 -18.75 -8.12
N ASP A 473 13.57 -18.88 -9.41
CA ASP A 473 14.39 -19.93 -10.03
C ASP A 473 14.91 -19.41 -11.38
N ASN A 474 16.02 -19.96 -11.87
CA ASN A 474 16.60 -19.67 -13.18
C ASN A 474 16.59 -20.87 -14.13
N LEU A 475 15.88 -21.96 -13.79
CA LEU A 475 15.69 -23.09 -14.69
C LEU A 475 15.06 -22.66 -16.02
N GLY A 476 15.75 -22.94 -17.12
CA GLY A 476 15.31 -22.59 -18.47
C GLY A 476 15.70 -21.18 -18.93
N VAL A 477 16.32 -20.37 -18.06
CA VAL A 477 16.90 -19.09 -18.46
C VAL A 477 18.17 -19.35 -19.29
N GLN A 478 18.29 -18.66 -20.44
CA GLN A 478 19.44 -18.76 -21.34
C GLN A 478 20.22 -17.44 -21.36
N TYR A 479 21.08 -17.25 -20.37
CA TYR A 479 21.89 -16.05 -20.21
C TYR A 479 22.77 -15.82 -21.44
N GLY A 480 22.74 -14.60 -22.00
CA GLY A 480 23.53 -14.23 -23.17
C GLY A 480 23.06 -14.81 -24.52
N LEU A 481 21.87 -15.39 -24.62
CA LEU A 481 21.37 -15.98 -25.88
C LEU A 481 21.34 -14.96 -27.04
N ALA A 482 20.89 -13.73 -26.77
CA ALA A 482 20.90 -12.66 -27.77
C ALA A 482 22.34 -12.33 -28.22
N ALA A 483 23.26 -12.18 -27.25
CA ALA A 483 24.67 -11.92 -27.54
C ALA A 483 25.33 -13.05 -28.35
N LEU A 484 24.95 -14.31 -28.12
CA LEU A 484 25.40 -15.44 -28.91
C LEU A 484 24.88 -15.36 -30.35
N ASN A 485 23.58 -15.14 -30.52
CA ASN A 485 22.95 -15.05 -31.84
C ASN A 485 23.53 -13.91 -32.69
N ASP A 486 23.93 -12.82 -32.04
CA ASP A 486 24.58 -11.67 -32.67
C ASP A 486 26.09 -11.88 -32.90
N GLY A 487 26.65 -13.03 -32.53
CA GLY A 487 28.08 -13.35 -32.65
C GLY A 487 28.99 -12.49 -31.76
N ARG A 488 28.44 -11.91 -30.69
CA ARG A 488 29.16 -11.04 -29.74
C ARG A 488 29.87 -11.83 -28.65
N ILE A 489 29.40 -13.03 -28.36
CA ILE A 489 30.09 -14.02 -27.53
C ILE A 489 30.24 -15.33 -28.29
N THR A 490 31.20 -16.14 -27.90
CA THR A 490 31.44 -17.46 -28.48
C THR A 490 30.44 -18.50 -27.98
N VAL A 491 30.24 -19.57 -28.77
CA VAL A 491 29.45 -20.74 -28.34
C VAL A 491 29.99 -21.31 -27.02
N ARG A 492 31.32 -21.32 -26.82
CA ARG A 492 31.92 -21.81 -25.59
C ARG A 492 31.57 -20.93 -24.39
N GLN A 493 31.73 -19.61 -24.50
CA GLN A 493 31.30 -18.66 -23.45
C GLN A 493 29.83 -18.86 -23.07
N PHE A 494 28.93 -18.98 -24.04
CA PHE A 494 27.50 -19.21 -23.77
C PHE A 494 27.24 -20.54 -23.04
N LEU A 495 27.87 -21.63 -23.48
CA LEU A 495 27.70 -22.94 -22.86
C LEU A 495 28.30 -23.01 -21.45
N ASP A 496 29.49 -22.42 -21.25
CA ASP A 496 30.16 -22.39 -19.94
C ASP A 496 29.36 -21.53 -18.95
N LEU A 497 28.87 -20.36 -19.38
CA LEU A 497 28.00 -19.50 -18.55
C LEU A 497 26.76 -20.26 -18.08
N ASN A 498 25.97 -20.81 -18.99
CA ASN A 498 24.70 -21.45 -18.62
C ASN A 498 24.89 -22.78 -17.89
N ARG A 499 26.07 -23.40 -17.96
CA ARG A 499 26.42 -24.59 -17.16
C ARG A 499 26.83 -24.23 -15.74
N ASP A 500 27.63 -23.17 -15.59
CA ASP A 500 28.38 -22.90 -14.35
C ASP A 500 27.85 -21.67 -13.57
N ILE A 501 26.83 -20.94 -14.06
CA ILE A 501 26.26 -19.76 -13.38
C ILE A 501 25.62 -20.10 -12.02
N GLY A 502 25.21 -21.35 -11.80
CA GLY A 502 24.56 -21.78 -10.57
C GLY A 502 23.12 -21.31 -10.44
N GLY A 503 22.62 -21.24 -9.21
CA GLY A 503 21.27 -20.82 -8.85
C GLY A 503 21.15 -20.71 -7.33
N PHE A 504 20.01 -20.21 -6.83
CA PHE A 504 19.85 -19.95 -5.39
C PHE A 504 19.06 -21.01 -4.65
N ASP A 505 19.59 -21.45 -3.51
CA ASP A 505 18.78 -22.14 -2.50
C ASP A 505 17.98 -21.14 -1.64
N ARG A 506 17.14 -21.65 -0.72
CA ARG A 506 16.24 -20.82 0.10
C ARG A 506 16.94 -19.81 0.98
N ASP A 507 18.21 -20.02 1.29
CA ASP A 507 19.04 -19.12 2.09
C ASP A 507 19.97 -18.27 1.23
N LEU A 508 19.76 -18.29 -0.09
CA LEU A 508 20.49 -17.50 -1.08
C LEU A 508 21.98 -17.84 -1.14
N ASN A 509 22.35 -19.08 -0.75
CA ASN A 509 23.71 -19.61 -0.92
C ASN A 509 24.06 -19.87 -2.38
#